data_AF-A0A0A9XAW2-F1
#
_entry.id   AF-A0A0A9XAW2-F1
#
_cell.length_a   1.000
_cell.length_b   1.000
_cell.length_c   1.000
_cell.angle_alpha   90.00
_cell.angle_beta   90.00
_cell.angle_gamma   90.00
#
_symmetry.space_group_name_H-M   'P 1'
#
loop_
_entity.id
_entity.type
_entity.pdbx_description
1 polymer ?
#
loop_
_entity_poly.entity_id
_entity_poly.type
_entity_poly.pdbx_seq_one_letter_code
_entity_poly.pdbx_strand_id
1 'polypeptide(L)'
;SPQVRQHPGNTMSSSWIFKWVFFFAATVHLASCVFLPEVDDTTILESIENNVTEISIPDDSDNTKWLNDFRLHYADFDVKTRLFTQSVRHGMVAMMSNSTSFISELERLTAKLPKSQMTRITIQARLTCDCDGKRMSPCPARCAYSCFVQFEKDKAWRSENDCSKSKFHACRCYEGSSEVCDAGVESCFKYTTGQIEDDKKCSAYNVDDAKLVESFLLIQDLLLEPINAFTRRVESRSSFLKLAADSIAHLSNLTAHGCFDHTTPTCKETSSGLLKKQIEFYQGLKINLTNEMMEKMDDISNVQEDIVRLKEKLLTHVNGLIKGYACCLGAASFSSGNIECPTKPLENDSMPPILNIIRSQRANVYGPYEWVPSNGSIPENAVAAGVDSDSVTLYAGRAVHDGSILPAKIKDRAYVSFDGQEFIKSNFEVLVSNDTSWKYTDSNTAIPDGALQVGTTKEGTPLYMGRAMHSGSKTPGKILSDGCLYIPYGNAEHVHCSYEILVLNKLNE
;
A
#
# COMPACT_ATOMS: atom_id res chain seq x y z
N SER A 1 -29.86 -53.85 -51.85
CA SER A 1 -30.86 -53.57 -50.81
C SER A 1 -30.17 -52.94 -49.61
N PRO A 2 -30.69 -51.82 -49.07
CA PRO A 2 -30.52 -50.55 -49.75
C PRO A 2 -30.16 -49.36 -48.83
N GLN A 3 -29.72 -48.27 -49.50
CA GLN A 3 -29.87 -46.84 -49.16
C GLN A 3 -28.91 -46.19 -48.15
N VAL A 4 -27.85 -45.61 -48.71
CA VAL A 4 -27.24 -44.35 -48.25
C VAL A 4 -28.00 -43.20 -48.94
N ARG A 5 -28.65 -42.32 -48.17
CA ARG A 5 -29.11 -40.98 -48.61
C ARG A 5 -29.08 -39.97 -47.45
N GLN A 6 -28.30 -38.91 -47.70
CA GLN A 6 -28.56 -37.47 -47.46
C GLN A 6 -28.73 -36.88 -46.04
N HIS A 7 -27.78 -35.97 -45.72
CA HIS A 7 -27.81 -34.68 -44.96
C HIS A 7 -29.17 -34.02 -44.63
N PRO A 8 -29.30 -33.04 -43.67
CA PRO A 8 -28.31 -31.98 -43.32
C PRO A 8 -28.15 -31.64 -41.81
N GLY A 9 -27.23 -30.71 -41.52
CA GLY A 9 -26.70 -30.43 -40.19
C GLY A 9 -27.56 -29.60 -39.25
N ASN A 10 -27.06 -29.46 -38.02
CA ASN A 10 -27.23 -28.26 -37.20
C ASN A 10 -26.14 -28.22 -36.11
N THR A 11 -25.63 -27.02 -35.92
CA THR A 11 -24.62 -26.59 -34.94
C THR A 11 -25.12 -26.78 -33.50
N MET A 12 -24.31 -27.36 -32.62
CA MET A 12 -24.51 -27.32 -31.16
C MET A 12 -23.30 -26.68 -30.47
N SER A 13 -23.63 -25.76 -29.56
CA SER A 13 -22.79 -24.71 -29.00
C SER A 13 -21.71 -25.17 -28.01
N SER A 14 -20.63 -24.40 -28.00
CA SER A 14 -19.41 -24.40 -27.17
C SER A 14 -19.58 -24.23 -25.65
N SER A 15 -20.72 -24.61 -25.05
CA SER A 15 -20.98 -24.35 -23.61
C SER A 15 -20.56 -25.47 -22.64
N TRP A 16 -20.00 -26.58 -23.12
CA TRP A 16 -19.70 -27.75 -22.26
C TRP A 16 -18.21 -28.01 -22.01
N ILE A 17 -17.31 -27.25 -22.65
CA ILE A 17 -15.85 -27.41 -22.48
C ILE A 17 -15.30 -26.49 -21.36
N PHE A 18 -16.02 -25.43 -20.99
CA PHE A 18 -15.61 -24.51 -19.92
C PHE A 18 -15.86 -25.02 -18.49
N LYS A 19 -16.72 -26.03 -18.29
CA LYS A 19 -17.03 -26.55 -16.95
C LYS A 19 -16.05 -27.59 -16.40
N TRP A 20 -15.13 -28.11 -17.21
CA TRP A 20 -14.19 -29.15 -16.78
C TRP A 20 -12.76 -28.64 -16.50
N VAL A 21 -12.37 -27.46 -17.02
CA VAL A 21 -11.02 -26.91 -16.79
C VAL A 21 -10.86 -26.29 -15.40
N PHE A 22 -11.96 -25.89 -14.74
CA PHE A 22 -11.92 -25.33 -13.39
C PHE A 22 -11.78 -26.38 -12.26
N PHE A 23 -12.03 -27.66 -12.53
CA PHE A 23 -12.03 -28.69 -11.47
C PHE A 23 -10.66 -29.34 -11.21
N PHE A 24 -9.63 -29.07 -12.03
CA PHE A 24 -8.32 -29.70 -11.89
C PHE A 24 -7.24 -28.81 -11.22
N ALA A 25 -7.54 -27.54 -10.93
CA ALA A 25 -6.62 -26.65 -10.20
C ALA A 25 -6.81 -26.70 -8.67
N ALA A 26 -7.74 -27.52 -8.16
CA ALA A 26 -8.13 -27.56 -6.75
C ALA A 26 -7.34 -28.57 -5.88
N THR A 27 -6.33 -29.27 -6.39
CA THR A 27 -5.63 -30.34 -5.63
C THR A 27 -4.18 -30.06 -5.24
N VAL A 28 -3.63 -28.86 -5.48
CA VAL A 28 -2.27 -28.48 -5.04
C VAL A 28 -2.25 -27.39 -3.94
N HIS A 29 -3.40 -26.85 -3.54
CA HIS A 29 -3.51 -25.86 -2.45
C HIS A 29 -4.08 -26.46 -1.15
N LEU A 30 -3.49 -27.57 -0.68
CA LEU A 30 -3.82 -28.17 0.62
C LEU A 30 -2.60 -28.09 1.56
N ALA A 31 -2.25 -26.88 1.97
CA ALA A 31 -1.62 -26.61 3.27
C ALA A 31 -1.69 -25.10 3.55
N SER A 32 -2.55 -24.70 4.51
CA SER A 32 -2.58 -23.39 5.20
C SER A 32 -3.59 -22.32 4.76
N CYS A 33 -4.70 -22.67 4.09
CA CYS A 33 -5.87 -21.80 4.05
C CYS A 33 -6.89 -22.23 5.11
N VAL A 34 -6.90 -21.54 6.25
CA VAL A 34 -8.03 -21.62 7.18
C VAL A 34 -9.23 -20.99 6.48
N PHE A 35 -10.20 -21.84 6.19
CA PHE A 35 -11.51 -21.49 5.64
C PHE A 35 -12.14 -20.33 6.41
N LEU A 36 -12.64 -19.33 5.67
CA LEU A 36 -13.68 -18.42 6.14
C LEU A 36 -14.85 -19.27 6.69
N PRO A 37 -15.56 -18.84 7.74
CA PRO A 37 -16.79 -19.51 8.13
C PRO A 37 -17.77 -19.45 6.95
N GLU A 38 -18.42 -20.59 6.68
CA GLU A 38 -19.43 -20.82 5.63
C GLU A 38 -20.54 -19.75 5.61
N VAL A 39 -20.28 -18.62 4.99
CA VAL A 39 -21.31 -17.76 4.42
C VAL A 39 -20.95 -17.69 2.95
N ASP A 40 -21.60 -18.52 2.17
CA ASP A 40 -21.37 -18.66 0.74
C ASP A 40 -21.61 -17.28 0.09
N ASP A 41 -20.52 -16.62 -0.31
CA ASP A 41 -20.52 -15.25 -0.87
C ASP A 41 -21.49 -15.13 -2.06
N THR A 42 -21.74 -16.25 -2.75
CA THR A 42 -22.71 -16.37 -3.84
C THR A 42 -24.15 -16.15 -3.39
N THR A 43 -24.52 -16.58 -2.17
CA THR A 43 -25.89 -16.41 -1.64
C THR A 43 -26.16 -14.97 -1.22
N ILE A 44 -25.14 -14.26 -0.72
CA ILE A 44 -25.24 -12.83 -0.42
C ILE A 44 -25.38 -12.04 -1.73
N LEU A 45 -24.56 -12.36 -2.74
CA LEU A 45 -24.59 -11.73 -4.07
C LEU A 45 -25.95 -11.91 -4.77
N GLU A 46 -26.46 -13.13 -4.86
CA GLU A 46 -27.79 -13.41 -5.42
C GLU A 46 -28.90 -12.67 -4.64
N SER A 47 -28.74 -12.51 -3.31
CA SER A 47 -29.71 -11.79 -2.49
C SER A 47 -29.69 -10.26 -2.70
N ILE A 48 -28.54 -9.70 -3.06
CA ILE A 48 -28.32 -8.27 -3.34
C ILE A 48 -28.81 -7.94 -4.75
N GLU A 49 -28.55 -8.79 -5.73
CA GLU A 49 -28.98 -8.63 -7.13
C GLU A 49 -30.52 -8.61 -7.25
N ASN A 50 -31.21 -9.44 -6.44
CA ASN A 50 -32.67 -9.46 -6.35
C ASN A 50 -33.31 -8.17 -5.77
N ASN A 51 -32.51 -7.27 -5.17
CA ASN A 51 -33.00 -6.02 -4.58
C ASN A 51 -33.15 -4.87 -5.59
N VAL A 52 -32.79 -5.05 -6.86
CA VAL A 52 -32.93 -4.05 -7.93
C VAL A 52 -34.40 -3.91 -8.40
N THR A 53 -35.32 -4.71 -7.86
CA THR A 53 -36.75 -4.65 -8.16
C THR A 53 -37.37 -3.28 -7.80
N GLU A 54 -38.06 -2.67 -8.77
CA GLU A 54 -38.78 -1.39 -8.60
C GLU A 54 -39.96 -1.54 -7.63
N ILE A 55 -40.11 -0.58 -6.73
CA ILE A 55 -41.29 -0.50 -5.84
C ILE A 55 -42.40 0.19 -6.64
N SER A 56 -43.53 -0.50 -6.83
CA SER A 56 -44.68 0.10 -7.50
C SER A 56 -45.25 1.27 -6.68
N ILE A 57 -45.63 2.34 -7.37
CA ILE A 57 -46.28 3.51 -6.77
C ILE A 57 -47.67 3.09 -6.27
N PRO A 58 -48.09 3.48 -5.05
CA PRO A 58 -49.38 3.07 -4.51
C PRO A 58 -50.53 3.59 -5.38
N ASP A 59 -51.41 2.68 -5.80
CA ASP A 59 -52.74 3.04 -6.34
C ASP A 59 -53.64 3.51 -5.19
N ASP A 60 -54.50 4.49 -5.46
CA ASP A 60 -55.40 5.19 -4.51
C ASP A 60 -56.32 4.28 -3.66
N SER A 61 -56.32 2.95 -3.87
CA SER A 61 -57.28 2.00 -3.29
C SER A 61 -56.82 1.22 -2.05
N ASP A 62 -55.51 1.13 -1.72
CA ASP A 62 -55.06 0.39 -0.52
C ASP A 62 -53.68 0.85 0.05
N ASN A 63 -53.62 2.10 0.50
CA ASN A 63 -52.38 2.76 0.99
C ASN A 63 -51.79 2.06 2.24
N THR A 64 -52.62 1.39 3.05
CA THR A 64 -52.19 0.68 4.28
C THR A 64 -51.42 -0.61 3.97
N LYS A 65 -51.90 -1.37 2.99
CA LYS A 65 -51.23 -2.60 2.53
C LYS A 65 -49.89 -2.27 1.88
N TRP A 66 -49.87 -1.28 0.99
CA TRP A 66 -48.65 -0.80 0.35
C TRP A 66 -47.59 -0.35 1.37
N LEU A 67 -47.98 0.39 2.40
CA LEU A 67 -47.06 0.87 3.43
C LEU A 67 -46.43 -0.29 4.23
N ASN A 68 -47.20 -1.34 4.51
CA ASN A 68 -46.66 -2.54 5.15
C ASN A 68 -45.69 -3.28 4.23
N ASP A 69 -46.03 -3.45 2.95
CA ASP A 69 -45.14 -4.07 1.97
C ASP A 69 -43.84 -3.28 1.81
N PHE A 70 -43.92 -1.94 1.72
CA PHE A 70 -42.75 -1.06 1.68
C PHE A 70 -41.84 -1.24 2.90
N ARG A 71 -42.41 -1.27 4.11
CA ARG A 71 -41.65 -1.47 5.35
C ARG A 71 -40.95 -2.83 5.38
N LEU A 72 -41.61 -3.88 4.89
CA LEU A 72 -41.01 -5.22 4.78
C LEU A 72 -39.85 -5.23 3.78
N HIS A 73 -40.01 -4.60 2.61
CA HIS A 73 -38.94 -4.49 1.62
C HIS A 73 -37.74 -3.67 2.12
N TYR A 74 -37.97 -2.58 2.85
CA TYR A 74 -36.90 -1.83 3.48
C TYR A 74 -36.19 -2.64 4.56
N ALA A 75 -36.95 -3.33 5.44
CA ALA A 75 -36.37 -4.16 6.50
C ALA A 75 -35.50 -5.29 5.94
N ASP A 76 -35.96 -5.96 4.87
CA ASP A 76 -35.17 -6.97 4.17
C ASP A 76 -33.86 -6.38 3.59
N PHE A 77 -33.95 -5.23 2.91
CA PHE A 77 -32.78 -4.55 2.36
C PHE A 77 -31.79 -4.14 3.47
N ASP A 78 -32.27 -3.55 4.56
CA ASP A 78 -31.44 -3.12 5.70
C ASP A 78 -30.73 -4.29 6.39
N VAL A 79 -31.40 -5.44 6.54
CA VAL A 79 -30.77 -6.67 7.06
C VAL A 79 -29.65 -7.13 6.12
N LYS A 80 -29.90 -7.17 4.81
CA LYS A 80 -28.89 -7.59 3.81
C LYS A 80 -27.67 -6.66 3.78
N THR A 81 -27.87 -5.34 3.81
CA THR A 81 -26.76 -4.37 3.87
C THR A 81 -25.92 -4.54 5.14
N ARG A 82 -26.57 -4.81 6.29
CA ARG A 82 -25.85 -5.09 7.55
C ARG A 82 -25.09 -6.41 7.50
N LEU A 83 -25.68 -7.47 6.96
CA LEU A 83 -25.00 -8.76 6.78
C LEU A 83 -23.78 -8.64 5.87
N PHE A 84 -23.91 -7.91 4.76
CA PHE A 84 -22.79 -7.62 3.86
C PHE A 84 -21.64 -6.90 4.59
N THR A 85 -21.92 -5.75 5.22
CA THR A 85 -20.88 -4.98 5.93
C THR A 85 -20.24 -5.78 7.07
N GLN A 86 -21.01 -6.63 7.75
CA GLN A 86 -20.49 -7.54 8.76
C GLN A 86 -19.60 -8.63 8.17
N SER A 87 -19.98 -9.23 7.04
CA SER A 87 -19.16 -10.21 6.32
C SER A 87 -17.80 -9.62 5.92
N VAL A 88 -17.81 -8.43 5.30
CA VAL A 88 -16.59 -7.71 4.90
C VAL A 88 -15.67 -7.47 6.10
N ARG A 89 -16.23 -6.99 7.23
CA ARG A 89 -15.44 -6.79 8.47
C ARG A 89 -14.82 -8.08 8.99
N HIS A 90 -15.57 -9.18 9.00
CA HIS A 90 -15.03 -10.46 9.43
C HIS A 90 -13.89 -10.92 8.52
N GLY A 91 -14.02 -10.74 7.20
CA GLY A 91 -12.95 -11.01 6.24
C GLY A 91 -11.68 -10.21 6.55
N MET A 92 -11.82 -8.90 6.79
CA MET A 92 -10.68 -8.04 7.16
C MET A 92 -10.02 -8.49 8.47
N VAL A 93 -10.81 -8.81 9.50
CA VAL A 93 -10.28 -9.31 10.79
C VAL A 93 -9.56 -10.65 10.61
N ALA A 94 -10.06 -11.54 9.75
CA ALA A 94 -9.39 -12.80 9.43
C ALA A 94 -8.03 -12.56 8.72
N MET A 95 -7.97 -11.61 7.79
CA MET A 95 -6.72 -11.19 7.13
C MET A 95 -5.69 -10.64 8.13
N MET A 96 -6.15 -9.87 9.13
CA MET A 96 -5.32 -9.34 10.21
C MET A 96 -4.86 -10.44 11.20
N SER A 97 -5.74 -11.36 11.59
CA SER A 97 -5.39 -12.48 12.49
C SER A 97 -4.33 -13.41 11.89
N ASN A 98 -4.42 -13.68 10.59
CA ASN A 98 -3.41 -14.44 9.84
C ASN A 98 -2.04 -13.72 9.86
N SER A 99 -2.01 -12.40 9.98
CA SER A 99 -0.74 -11.65 10.08
C SER A 99 0.01 -11.88 11.38
N THR A 100 -0.66 -12.10 12.51
CA THR A 100 0.02 -12.40 13.79
C THR A 100 0.80 -13.72 13.71
N SER A 101 0.19 -14.75 13.10
CA SER A 101 0.85 -16.04 12.85
C SER A 101 2.04 -15.87 11.89
N PHE A 102 1.84 -15.10 10.81
CA PHE A 102 2.90 -14.83 9.85
C PHE A 102 4.08 -14.04 10.45
N ILE A 103 3.82 -13.04 11.29
CA ILE A 103 4.86 -12.28 12.00
C ILE A 103 5.69 -13.22 12.88
N SER A 104 5.05 -14.14 13.61
CA SER A 104 5.78 -15.12 14.43
C SER A 104 6.70 -16.04 13.60
N GLU A 105 6.27 -16.40 12.39
CA GLU A 105 7.11 -17.18 11.46
C GLU A 105 8.26 -16.34 10.89
N LEU A 106 8.02 -15.07 10.58
CA LEU A 106 9.08 -14.14 10.16
C LEU A 106 10.14 -13.95 11.24
N GLU A 107 9.73 -13.69 12.48
CA GLU A 107 10.65 -13.55 13.62
C GLU A 107 11.49 -14.82 13.82
N ARG A 108 10.88 -16.00 13.63
CA ARG A 108 11.60 -17.28 13.69
C ARG A 108 12.65 -17.43 12.58
N LEU A 109 12.38 -16.88 11.39
CA LEU A 109 13.29 -16.93 10.25
C LEU A 109 14.40 -15.89 10.37
N THR A 110 14.08 -14.66 10.74
CA THR A 110 15.08 -13.58 10.91
C THR A 110 15.98 -13.83 12.11
N ALA A 111 15.55 -14.60 13.11
CA ALA A 111 16.44 -15.09 14.18
C ALA A 111 17.65 -15.92 13.67
N LYS A 112 17.61 -16.43 12.43
CA LYS A 112 18.73 -17.14 11.79
C LYS A 112 19.73 -16.22 11.09
N LEU A 113 19.43 -14.92 11.00
CA LEU A 113 20.26 -13.89 10.38
C LEU A 113 21.14 -13.20 11.43
N PRO A 114 22.25 -12.54 11.03
CA PRO A 114 23.06 -11.79 11.96
C PRO A 114 22.22 -10.64 12.51
N LYS A 115 22.16 -10.52 13.83
CA LYS A 115 21.57 -9.36 14.52
C LYS A 115 22.67 -8.32 14.67
N SER A 116 22.35 -7.03 14.64
CA SER A 116 23.33 -5.97 14.93
C SER A 116 23.72 -5.97 16.42
N GLN A 117 24.48 -6.96 16.88
CA GLN A 117 24.92 -7.08 18.26
C GLN A 117 26.41 -7.37 18.34
N MET A 118 27.16 -6.36 18.78
CA MET A 118 28.59 -6.49 19.13
C MET A 118 28.80 -7.65 20.11
N THR A 119 29.30 -8.78 19.61
CA THR A 119 29.58 -9.94 20.45
C THR A 119 30.97 -9.80 21.05
N ARG A 120 31.09 -9.72 22.38
CA ARG A 120 32.39 -9.85 23.06
C ARG A 120 32.89 -11.27 22.89
N ILE A 121 33.96 -11.45 22.14
CA ILE A 121 34.69 -12.73 22.10
C ILE A 121 36.04 -12.58 22.78
N THR A 122 36.37 -13.58 23.59
CA THR A 122 37.68 -13.67 24.24
C THR A 122 38.56 -14.49 23.30
N ILE A 123 39.53 -13.83 22.65
CA ILE A 123 40.48 -14.54 21.79
C ILE A 123 41.73 -14.83 22.63
N GLN A 124 42.14 -16.10 22.63
CA GLN A 124 43.43 -16.52 23.15
C GLN A 124 44.48 -16.23 22.06
N ALA A 125 45.25 -15.16 22.23
CA ALA A 125 46.25 -14.72 21.25
C ALA A 125 47.62 -14.56 21.91
N ARG A 126 48.66 -14.80 21.12
CA ARG A 126 50.05 -14.59 21.55
C ARG A 126 50.57 -13.31 20.91
N LEU A 127 50.89 -12.32 21.74
CA LEU A 127 51.32 -11.00 21.26
C LEU A 127 52.79 -10.99 20.84
N THR A 128 53.65 -11.80 21.47
CA THR A 128 55.09 -11.81 21.22
C THR A 128 55.65 -13.23 21.21
N CYS A 129 56.50 -13.52 20.22
CA CYS A 129 57.13 -14.82 20.01
C CYS A 129 58.46 -14.63 19.25
N ASP A 130 59.34 -15.61 19.38
CA ASP A 130 60.51 -15.73 18.51
C ASP A 130 60.18 -16.70 17.37
N CYS A 131 60.33 -16.23 16.14
CA CYS A 131 60.00 -16.96 14.90
C CYS A 131 61.19 -16.82 13.96
N ASP A 132 61.73 -17.93 13.47
CA ASP A 132 62.89 -17.96 12.58
C ASP A 132 64.11 -17.19 13.14
N GLY A 133 64.33 -17.25 14.45
CA GLY A 133 65.44 -16.56 15.14
C GLY A 133 65.25 -15.05 15.34
N LYS A 134 64.03 -14.52 15.13
CA LYS A 134 63.71 -13.10 15.31
C LYS A 134 62.48 -12.91 16.20
N ARG A 135 62.49 -11.87 17.02
CA ARG A 135 61.33 -11.47 17.82
C ARG A 135 60.28 -10.78 16.95
N MET A 136 59.03 -11.24 17.03
CA MET A 136 57.91 -10.73 16.26
C MET A 136 56.72 -10.36 17.16
N SER A 137 56.01 -9.29 16.78
CA SER A 137 54.76 -8.84 17.39
C SER A 137 53.90 -8.10 16.35
N PRO A 138 52.65 -8.51 16.07
CA PRO A 138 51.96 -9.69 16.61
C PRO A 138 52.55 -11.00 16.08
N CYS A 139 52.31 -12.11 16.78
CA CYS A 139 52.81 -13.42 16.35
C CYS A 139 52.13 -13.93 15.08
N PRO A 140 52.90 -14.28 14.03
CA PRO A 140 52.33 -14.97 12.88
C PRO A 140 51.84 -16.37 13.28
N ALA A 141 50.72 -16.81 12.70
CA ALA A 141 50.06 -18.09 13.05
C ALA A 141 51.02 -19.30 13.01
N ARG A 142 51.96 -19.30 12.05
CA ARG A 142 52.96 -20.38 11.90
C ARG A 142 53.95 -20.52 13.07
N CYS A 143 54.06 -19.50 13.91
CA CYS A 143 54.95 -19.46 15.08
C CYS A 143 54.17 -19.19 16.37
N ALA A 144 52.85 -19.40 16.37
CA ALA A 144 52.01 -19.20 17.55
C ALA A 144 52.42 -20.10 18.73
N TYR A 145 53.02 -21.26 18.43
CA TYR A 145 53.51 -22.23 19.42
C TYR A 145 55.04 -22.25 19.55
N SER A 146 55.73 -21.22 19.06
CA SER A 146 57.19 -21.14 19.18
C SER A 146 57.63 -21.06 20.64
N CYS A 147 58.87 -21.39 20.96
CA CYS A 147 59.38 -21.23 22.32
C CYS A 147 60.88 -21.00 22.33
N PHE A 148 61.37 -20.46 23.44
CA PHE A 148 62.79 -20.25 23.68
C PHE A 148 63.26 -21.27 24.70
N VAL A 149 64.04 -22.25 24.28
CA VAL A 149 64.41 -23.41 25.09
C VAL A 149 65.91 -23.48 25.29
N GLN A 150 66.30 -23.97 26.47
CA GLN A 150 67.68 -24.25 26.78
C GLN A 150 67.98 -25.72 26.49
N PHE A 151 69.00 -25.99 25.68
CA PHE A 151 69.41 -27.36 25.39
C PHE A 151 70.29 -27.90 26.52
N GLU A 152 69.96 -29.09 27.04
CA GLU A 152 70.66 -29.70 28.18
C GLU A 152 72.15 -29.96 27.92
N LYS A 153 72.54 -30.18 26.65
CA LYS A 153 73.89 -30.58 26.26
C LYS A 153 74.92 -29.43 26.29
N ASP A 154 74.53 -28.24 25.86
CA ASP A 154 75.43 -27.07 25.74
C ASP A 154 74.98 -25.89 26.62
N LYS A 155 73.85 -26.02 27.33
CA LYS A 155 73.19 -24.96 28.10
C LYS A 155 72.90 -23.72 27.25
N ALA A 156 72.90 -23.83 25.92
CA ALA A 156 72.62 -22.72 25.02
C ALA A 156 71.12 -22.55 24.85
N TRP A 157 70.67 -21.29 24.81
CA TRP A 157 69.28 -20.97 24.52
C TRP A 157 69.08 -20.76 23.03
N ARG A 158 68.01 -21.33 22.48
CA ARG A 158 67.63 -21.15 21.06
C ARG A 158 66.12 -21.06 20.91
N SER A 159 65.67 -20.38 19.86
CA SER A 159 64.27 -20.30 19.49
C SER A 159 63.88 -21.50 18.63
N GLU A 160 62.76 -22.14 18.96
CA GLU A 160 62.12 -23.19 18.17
C GLU A 160 60.75 -22.72 17.67
N ASN A 161 60.43 -23.00 16.40
CA ASN A 161 59.23 -22.46 15.74
C ASN A 161 57.92 -23.11 16.19
N ASP A 162 57.97 -24.35 16.69
CA ASP A 162 56.82 -25.09 17.22
C ASP A 162 57.24 -26.03 18.35
N CYS A 163 56.76 -25.73 19.56
CA CYS A 163 57.03 -26.51 20.76
C CYS A 163 55.79 -27.24 21.29
N SER A 164 54.71 -27.30 20.51
CA SER A 164 53.43 -27.92 20.91
C SER A 164 53.54 -29.41 21.24
N LYS A 165 54.55 -30.11 20.70
CA LYS A 165 54.70 -31.57 20.78
C LYS A 165 55.84 -32.04 21.69
N SER A 166 56.60 -31.12 22.28
CA SER A 166 57.84 -31.45 22.98
C SER A 166 57.81 -30.92 24.42
N LYS A 167 58.17 -31.77 25.39
CA LYS A 167 58.37 -31.36 26.78
C LYS A 167 59.83 -30.96 26.95
N PHE A 168 60.08 -29.67 27.13
CA PHE A 168 61.41 -29.14 27.38
C PHE A 168 61.55 -28.78 28.85
N HIS A 169 62.61 -29.26 29.49
CA HIS A 169 63.02 -28.79 30.82
C HIS A 169 63.80 -27.48 30.62
N ALA A 170 63.27 -26.35 31.09
CA ALA A 170 63.73 -24.98 30.83
C ALA A 170 63.26 -24.39 29.48
N CYS A 171 61.99 -24.00 29.47
CA CYS A 171 61.28 -23.34 28.37
C CYS A 171 60.80 -21.95 28.77
N ARG A 172 60.99 -20.94 27.92
CA ARG A 172 60.40 -19.60 28.04
C ARG A 172 59.56 -19.26 26.83
N CYS A 173 58.56 -18.38 27.01
CA CYS A 173 57.71 -17.96 25.91
C CYS A 173 58.47 -17.19 24.80
N TYR A 174 59.51 -16.45 25.15
CA TYR A 174 60.41 -15.79 24.20
C TYR A 174 61.68 -15.40 24.96
N GLU A 175 62.71 -14.97 24.24
CA GLU A 175 63.97 -14.54 24.83
C GLU A 175 63.76 -13.39 25.85
N GLY A 176 64.10 -13.64 27.12
CA GLY A 176 63.93 -12.66 28.20
C GLY A 176 62.54 -12.62 28.83
N SER A 177 61.59 -13.48 28.41
CA SER A 177 60.30 -13.62 29.10
C SER A 177 60.49 -14.11 30.54
N SER A 178 59.71 -13.55 31.47
CA SER A 178 59.56 -14.05 32.85
C SER A 178 58.54 -15.20 32.95
N GLU A 179 57.70 -15.39 31.92
CA GLU A 179 56.72 -16.47 31.83
C GLU A 179 57.40 -17.75 31.29
N VAL A 180 57.27 -18.85 32.04
CA VAL A 180 57.91 -20.14 31.78
C VAL A 180 56.88 -21.11 31.15
N CYS A 181 57.32 -21.91 30.18
CA CYS A 181 56.48 -22.88 29.44
C CYS A 181 56.79 -24.35 29.76
N ASP A 182 57.38 -24.64 30.92
CA ASP A 182 57.79 -26.00 31.32
C ASP A 182 56.61 -26.99 31.39
N ALA A 183 55.40 -26.50 31.68
CA ALA A 183 54.17 -27.30 31.70
C ALA A 183 53.41 -27.34 30.35
N GLY A 184 53.93 -26.67 29.32
CA GLY A 184 53.30 -26.50 28.02
C GLY A 184 53.25 -25.04 27.57
N VAL A 185 53.16 -24.81 26.26
CA VAL A 185 53.16 -23.45 25.66
C VAL A 185 51.84 -22.71 25.91
N GLU A 186 50.81 -23.37 26.46
CA GLU A 186 49.51 -22.78 26.77
C GLU A 186 49.60 -21.60 27.74
N SER A 187 50.55 -21.63 28.69
CA SER A 187 50.79 -20.53 29.65
C SER A 187 51.31 -19.25 28.98
N CYS A 188 51.81 -19.35 27.74
CA CYS A 188 52.33 -18.22 26.97
C CYS A 188 51.27 -17.44 26.18
N PHE A 189 50.02 -17.92 26.19
CA PHE A 189 48.92 -17.24 25.52
C PHE A 189 48.23 -16.28 26.48
N LYS A 190 47.90 -15.08 25.99
CA LYS A 190 47.12 -14.10 26.76
C LYS A 190 45.70 -14.07 26.21
N TYR A 191 44.73 -14.15 27.11
CA TYR A 191 43.34 -13.90 26.76
C TYR A 191 43.15 -12.40 26.58
N THR A 192 42.89 -11.97 25.35
CA THR A 192 42.56 -10.57 25.07
C THR A 192 41.08 -10.52 24.75
N THR A 193 40.31 -9.84 25.58
CA THR A 193 38.90 -9.55 25.28
C THR A 193 38.87 -8.47 24.21
N GLY A 194 38.66 -8.87 22.96
CA GLY A 194 38.48 -7.96 21.84
C GLY A 194 37.01 -7.71 21.60
N GLN A 195 36.63 -6.47 21.32
CA GLN A 195 35.37 -6.19 20.64
C GLN A 195 35.58 -6.52 19.17
N ILE A 196 34.87 -7.51 18.66
CA ILE A 196 34.80 -7.76 17.23
C ILE A 196 33.46 -7.22 16.76
N GLU A 197 33.50 -6.28 15.83
CA GLU A 197 32.34 -5.95 15.00
C GLU A 197 31.94 -7.23 14.27
N ASP A 198 30.65 -7.62 14.39
CA ASP A 198 30.03 -8.70 13.62
C ASP A 198 30.62 -8.76 12.22
N ASP A 199 31.01 -9.96 11.79
CA ASP A 199 31.69 -10.27 10.53
C ASP A 199 31.46 -9.21 9.45
N LYS A 200 32.36 -8.21 9.36
CA LYS A 200 32.24 -7.11 8.37
C LYS A 200 31.98 -7.62 6.96
N LYS A 201 32.44 -8.85 6.66
CA LYS A 201 32.23 -9.55 5.39
C LYS A 201 30.77 -9.90 5.06
N CYS A 202 29.93 -10.19 6.06
CA CYS A 202 28.56 -10.65 5.87
C CYS A 202 27.48 -9.70 6.43
N SER A 203 27.89 -8.51 6.89
CA SER A 203 27.00 -7.44 7.39
C SER A 203 25.90 -7.02 6.39
N ALA A 204 26.08 -7.28 5.10
CA ALA A 204 25.09 -7.04 4.05
C ALA A 204 23.78 -7.85 4.22
N TYR A 205 23.76 -8.88 5.07
CA TYR A 205 22.58 -9.71 5.35
C TYR A 205 21.91 -9.40 6.71
N ASN A 206 22.33 -8.32 7.38
CA ASN A 206 21.71 -7.87 8.62
C ASN A 206 20.29 -7.36 8.37
N VAL A 207 19.35 -7.76 9.22
CA VAL A 207 17.93 -7.39 9.13
C VAL A 207 17.49 -6.73 10.42
N ASP A 208 16.82 -5.59 10.29
CA ASP A 208 16.15 -4.92 11.39
C ASP A 208 14.72 -5.48 11.52
N ASP A 209 14.55 -6.43 12.45
CA ASP A 209 13.28 -7.13 12.70
C ASP A 209 12.11 -6.13 12.89
N ALA A 210 12.36 -5.04 13.63
CA ALA A 210 11.33 -4.06 13.94
C ALA A 210 10.87 -3.32 12.68
N LYS A 211 11.80 -2.88 11.83
CA LYS A 211 11.46 -2.20 10.57
C LYS A 211 10.78 -3.13 9.57
N LEU A 212 11.15 -4.40 9.55
CA LEU A 212 10.54 -5.40 8.66
C LEU A 212 9.07 -5.61 9.01
N VAL A 213 8.79 -5.81 10.31
CA VAL A 213 7.43 -6.00 10.82
C VAL A 213 6.61 -4.71 10.65
N GLU A 214 7.17 -3.55 10.99
CA GLU A 214 6.52 -2.25 10.80
C GLU A 214 6.16 -2.00 9.34
N SER A 215 7.07 -2.30 8.41
CA SER A 215 6.82 -2.15 6.97
C SER A 215 5.70 -3.08 6.50
N PHE A 216 5.68 -4.33 6.96
CA PHE A 216 4.63 -5.28 6.61
C PHE A 216 3.24 -4.85 7.12
N LEU A 217 3.16 -4.46 8.40
CA LEU A 217 1.92 -3.98 9.02
C LEU A 217 1.40 -2.71 8.32
N LEU A 218 2.29 -1.76 8.02
CA LEU A 218 1.92 -0.55 7.31
C LEU A 218 1.31 -0.85 5.93
N ILE A 219 1.91 -1.75 5.16
CA ILE A 219 1.39 -2.12 3.83
C ILE A 219 0.06 -2.83 3.96
N GLN A 220 -0.07 -3.73 4.93
CA GLN A 220 -1.33 -4.42 5.20
C GLN A 220 -2.44 -3.41 5.54
N ASP A 221 -2.17 -2.45 6.42
CA ASP A 221 -3.14 -1.41 6.79
C ASP A 221 -3.51 -0.55 5.59
N LEU A 222 -2.54 -0.20 4.73
CA LEU A 222 -2.79 0.53 3.49
C LEU A 222 -3.67 -0.25 2.49
N LEU A 223 -3.50 -1.57 2.40
CA LEU A 223 -4.33 -2.42 1.54
C LEU A 223 -5.77 -2.55 2.09
N LEU A 224 -5.94 -2.49 3.41
CA LEU A 224 -7.24 -2.61 4.08
C LEU A 224 -7.99 -1.26 4.21
N GLU A 225 -7.29 -0.12 4.16
CA GLU A 225 -7.89 1.22 4.26
C GLU A 225 -9.07 1.48 3.28
N PRO A 226 -8.98 1.15 1.98
CA PRO A 226 -10.06 1.41 1.02
C PRO A 226 -11.34 0.65 1.38
N ILE A 227 -11.19 -0.61 1.81
CA ILE A 227 -12.31 -1.45 2.24
C ILE A 227 -12.93 -0.88 3.52
N ASN A 228 -12.11 -0.39 4.45
CA ASN A 228 -12.57 0.29 5.66
C ASN A 228 -13.37 1.57 5.33
N ALA A 229 -12.86 2.39 4.42
CA ALA A 229 -13.53 3.62 3.98
C ALA A 229 -14.85 3.33 3.26
N PHE A 230 -14.85 2.32 2.38
CA PHE A 230 -16.04 1.84 1.68
C PHE A 230 -17.09 1.31 2.68
N THR A 231 -16.70 0.48 3.64
CA THR A 231 -17.62 -0.05 4.67
C THR A 231 -18.28 1.08 5.46
N ARG A 232 -17.50 2.08 5.91
CA ARG A 232 -18.03 3.27 6.60
C ARG A 232 -19.01 4.05 5.73
N ARG A 233 -18.74 4.16 4.42
CA ARG A 233 -19.62 4.84 3.47
C ARG A 233 -20.95 4.10 3.30
N VAL A 234 -20.92 2.78 3.17
CA VAL A 234 -22.14 1.95 3.09
C VAL A 234 -23.01 2.13 4.32
N GLU A 235 -22.43 2.12 5.53
CA GLU A 235 -23.17 2.35 6.78
C GLU A 235 -23.78 3.75 6.88
N SER A 236 -23.02 4.77 6.45
CA SER A 236 -23.51 6.14 6.38
C SER A 236 -24.71 6.25 5.43
N ARG A 237 -24.60 5.68 4.22
CA ARG A 237 -25.68 5.66 3.21
C ARG A 237 -26.89 4.84 3.65
N SER A 238 -26.68 3.72 4.34
CA SER A 238 -27.75 2.93 4.98
C SER A 238 -28.54 3.77 6.00
N SER A 239 -27.85 4.61 6.77
CA SER A 239 -28.50 5.53 7.72
C SER A 239 -29.36 6.59 7.00
N PHE A 240 -28.91 7.13 5.86
CA PHE A 240 -29.71 8.04 5.04
C PHE A 240 -30.93 7.36 4.41
N LEU A 241 -30.79 6.11 3.96
CA LEU A 241 -31.91 5.31 3.45
C LEU A 241 -32.97 5.05 4.51
N LYS A 242 -32.57 4.83 5.77
CA LYS A 242 -33.48 4.72 6.91
C LYS A 242 -34.33 5.98 7.08
N LEU A 243 -33.68 7.16 7.10
CA LEU A 243 -34.37 8.44 7.22
C LEU A 243 -35.35 8.69 6.05
N ALA A 244 -34.96 8.30 4.84
CA ALA A 244 -35.82 8.40 3.67
C ALA A 244 -37.04 7.46 3.79
N ALA A 245 -36.85 6.23 4.27
CA ALA A 245 -37.92 5.26 4.49
C ALA A 245 -38.91 5.74 5.58
N ASP A 246 -38.41 6.28 6.68
CA ASP A 246 -39.24 6.89 7.74
C ASP A 246 -40.04 8.08 7.19
N SER A 247 -39.42 8.93 6.37
CA SER A 247 -40.11 10.05 5.70
C SER A 247 -41.23 9.59 4.77
N ILE A 248 -41.00 8.52 4.00
CA ILE A 248 -42.03 7.91 3.14
C ILE A 248 -43.20 7.41 3.99
N ALA A 249 -42.92 6.75 5.12
CA ALA A 249 -43.96 6.25 6.01
C ALA A 249 -44.81 7.39 6.61
N HIS A 250 -44.18 8.50 6.98
CA HIS A 250 -44.90 9.69 7.45
C HIS A 250 -45.76 10.33 6.35
N LEU A 251 -45.20 10.53 5.15
CA LEU A 251 -45.93 11.11 4.01
C LEU A 251 -47.09 10.22 3.56
N SER A 252 -46.92 8.89 3.54
CA SER A 252 -47.98 7.92 3.22
C SER A 252 -49.13 7.97 4.25
N ASN A 253 -48.81 8.11 5.54
CA ASN A 253 -49.84 8.32 6.57
C ASN A 253 -50.61 9.64 6.38
N LEU A 254 -49.92 10.73 6.02
CA LEU A 254 -50.53 12.03 5.75
C LEU A 254 -51.45 12.01 4.52
N THR A 255 -51.05 11.32 3.45
CA THR A 255 -51.90 11.13 2.27
C THR A 255 -53.12 10.25 2.57
N ALA A 256 -53.00 9.27 3.47
CA ALA A 256 -54.08 8.36 3.85
C ALA A 256 -55.16 8.99 4.76
N HIS A 257 -54.77 9.79 5.77
CA HIS A 257 -55.71 10.31 6.77
C HIS A 257 -56.38 11.63 6.36
N GLY A 258 -56.00 12.19 5.21
CA GLY A 258 -56.50 13.46 4.69
C GLY A 258 -55.91 14.65 5.46
N CYS A 259 -55.54 15.70 4.72
CA CYS A 259 -55.30 16.99 5.35
C CYS A 259 -56.58 17.42 6.07
N PHE A 260 -56.49 17.81 7.35
CA PHE A 260 -57.61 18.05 8.27
C PHE A 260 -58.69 19.06 7.80
N ASP A 261 -58.54 19.67 6.63
CA ASP A 261 -59.48 20.63 6.06
C ASP A 261 -60.04 20.12 4.72
N HIS A 262 -61.31 19.71 4.72
CA HIS A 262 -62.00 19.09 3.57
C HIS A 262 -62.25 20.02 2.37
N THR A 263 -61.65 21.21 2.33
CA THR A 263 -61.95 22.27 1.36
C THR A 263 -60.80 22.59 0.40
N THR A 264 -59.60 22.04 0.60
CA THR A 264 -58.43 22.33 -0.26
C THR A 264 -57.95 21.10 -1.03
N PRO A 265 -58.45 20.84 -2.27
CA PRO A 265 -57.94 19.80 -3.16
C PRO A 265 -56.42 19.91 -3.43
N THR A 266 -55.87 21.12 -3.25
CA THR A 266 -54.45 21.43 -3.35
C THR A 266 -53.58 20.66 -2.34
N CYS A 267 -54.06 20.37 -1.13
CA CYS A 267 -53.25 19.67 -0.12
C CYS A 267 -53.03 18.18 -0.47
N LYS A 268 -54.07 17.51 -0.97
CA LYS A 268 -53.99 16.10 -1.41
C LYS A 268 -53.05 15.98 -2.61
N GLU A 269 -53.18 16.83 -3.63
CA GLU A 269 -52.27 16.83 -4.79
C GLU A 269 -50.81 17.13 -4.41
N THR A 270 -50.58 18.09 -3.51
CA THR A 270 -49.22 18.45 -3.06
C THR A 270 -48.57 17.32 -2.25
N SER A 271 -49.32 16.71 -1.32
CA SER A 271 -48.81 15.61 -0.48
C SER A 271 -48.53 14.33 -1.29
N SER A 272 -49.40 13.97 -2.25
CA SER A 272 -49.15 12.85 -3.16
C SER A 272 -47.97 13.11 -4.10
N GLY A 273 -47.81 14.34 -4.59
CA GLY A 273 -46.65 14.72 -5.40
C GLY A 273 -45.33 14.67 -4.63
N LEU A 274 -45.32 15.08 -3.36
CA LEU A 274 -44.17 14.98 -2.46
C LEU A 274 -43.83 13.51 -2.14
N LEU A 275 -44.84 12.69 -1.84
CA LEU A 275 -44.66 11.26 -1.59
C LEU A 275 -44.02 10.56 -2.80
N LYS A 276 -44.50 10.85 -4.02
CA LYS A 276 -43.94 10.30 -5.26
C LYS A 276 -42.45 10.67 -5.43
N LYS A 277 -42.10 11.95 -5.26
CA LYS A 277 -40.70 12.41 -5.33
C LYS A 277 -39.81 11.72 -4.29
N GLN A 278 -40.32 11.52 -3.08
CA GLN A 278 -39.57 10.87 -2.00
C GLN A 278 -39.33 9.39 -2.30
N ILE A 279 -40.31 8.69 -2.88
CA ILE A 279 -40.18 7.29 -3.32
C ILE A 279 -39.14 7.16 -4.43
N GLU A 280 -39.20 8.02 -5.45
CA GLU A 280 -38.21 8.05 -6.55
C GLU A 280 -36.79 8.31 -6.02
N PHE A 281 -36.64 9.25 -5.09
CA PHE A 281 -35.37 9.53 -4.42
C PHE A 281 -34.83 8.32 -3.64
N TYR A 282 -35.69 7.66 -2.86
CA TYR A 282 -35.33 6.44 -2.12
C TYR A 282 -34.89 5.30 -3.06
N GLN A 283 -35.62 5.08 -4.16
CA GLN A 283 -35.28 4.05 -5.15
C GLN A 283 -33.92 4.33 -5.79
N GLY A 284 -33.66 5.58 -6.20
CA GLY A 284 -32.37 5.98 -6.74
C GLY A 284 -31.22 5.75 -5.75
N LEU A 285 -31.41 6.09 -4.48
CA LEU A 285 -30.41 5.83 -3.43
C LEU A 285 -30.16 4.33 -3.22
N LYS A 286 -31.22 3.52 -3.19
CA LYS A 286 -31.16 2.06 -3.01
C LYS A 286 -30.39 1.41 -4.16
N ILE A 287 -30.74 1.70 -5.41
CA ILE A 287 -30.09 1.14 -6.61
C ILE A 287 -28.60 1.54 -6.65
N ASN A 288 -28.31 2.82 -6.42
CA ASN A 288 -26.93 3.29 -6.42
C ASN A 288 -26.09 2.61 -5.33
N LEU A 289 -26.64 2.45 -4.11
CA LEU A 289 -25.95 1.73 -3.04
C LEU A 289 -25.72 0.25 -3.38
N THR A 290 -26.73 -0.42 -3.95
CA THR A 290 -26.61 -1.81 -4.43
C THR A 290 -25.50 -1.97 -5.46
N ASN A 291 -25.44 -1.08 -6.46
CA ASN A 291 -24.41 -1.13 -7.49
C ASN A 291 -23.01 -0.89 -6.91
N GLU A 292 -22.85 0.08 -6.00
CA GLU A 292 -21.56 0.34 -5.33
C GLU A 292 -21.12 -0.88 -4.51
N MET A 293 -22.05 -1.58 -3.86
CA MET A 293 -21.75 -2.82 -3.13
C MET A 293 -21.29 -3.96 -4.04
N MET A 294 -21.89 -4.12 -5.22
CA MET A 294 -21.49 -5.15 -6.18
C MET A 294 -20.15 -4.82 -6.84
N GLU A 295 -19.95 -3.58 -7.30
CA GLU A 295 -18.72 -3.14 -7.96
C GLU A 295 -17.49 -3.31 -7.05
N LYS A 296 -17.64 -3.02 -5.75
CA LYS A 296 -16.55 -3.12 -4.78
C LYS A 296 -16.30 -4.53 -4.25
N MET A 297 -17.06 -5.53 -4.68
CA MET A 297 -16.88 -6.90 -4.22
C MET A 297 -15.62 -7.55 -4.82
N ASP A 298 -15.33 -7.27 -6.10
CA ASP A 298 -14.10 -7.74 -6.76
C ASP A 298 -12.86 -7.11 -6.13
N ASP A 299 -12.93 -5.82 -5.76
CA ASP A 299 -11.84 -5.12 -5.07
C ASP A 299 -11.48 -5.79 -3.74
N ILE A 300 -12.48 -6.27 -2.98
CA ILE A 300 -12.26 -6.97 -1.70
C ILE A 300 -11.52 -8.29 -1.92
N SER A 301 -11.89 -9.04 -2.96
CA SER A 301 -11.21 -10.29 -3.34
C SER A 301 -9.75 -10.03 -3.78
N ASN A 302 -9.54 -9.00 -4.59
CA ASN A 302 -8.21 -8.60 -5.06
C ASN A 302 -7.27 -8.22 -3.90
N VAL A 303 -7.77 -7.49 -2.91
CA VAL A 303 -6.99 -7.13 -1.71
C VAL A 303 -6.59 -8.37 -0.91
N GLN A 304 -7.45 -9.38 -0.82
CA GLN A 304 -7.11 -10.64 -0.17
C GLN A 304 -5.92 -11.32 -0.86
N GLU A 305 -5.94 -11.40 -2.18
CA GLU A 305 -4.87 -11.98 -2.99
C GLU A 305 -3.56 -11.19 -2.83
N ASP A 306 -3.64 -9.86 -2.81
CA ASP A 306 -2.47 -8.99 -2.61
C ASP A 306 -1.80 -9.20 -1.24
N ILE A 307 -2.58 -9.37 -0.16
CA ILE A 307 -2.03 -9.67 1.17
C ILE A 307 -1.32 -11.03 1.16
N VAL A 308 -1.87 -12.05 0.48
CA VAL A 308 -1.21 -13.36 0.32
C VAL A 308 0.10 -13.21 -0.44
N ARG A 309 0.08 -12.52 -1.58
CA ARG A 309 1.25 -12.28 -2.41
C ARG A 309 2.34 -11.48 -1.70
N LEU A 310 1.95 -10.52 -0.85
CA LEU A 310 2.86 -9.76 0.00
C LEU A 310 3.61 -10.68 0.97
N LYS A 311 2.89 -11.58 1.66
CA LYS A 311 3.47 -12.56 2.57
C LYS A 311 4.48 -13.48 1.86
N GLU A 312 4.12 -13.99 0.69
CA GLU A 312 5.00 -14.86 -0.12
C GLU A 312 6.29 -14.15 -0.57
N LYS A 313 6.17 -12.91 -1.05
CA LYS A 313 7.34 -12.11 -1.45
C LYS A 313 8.29 -11.87 -0.28
N LEU A 314 7.75 -11.52 0.88
CA LEU A 314 8.53 -11.27 2.08
C LEU A 314 9.22 -12.54 2.59
N LEU A 315 8.51 -13.67 2.58
CA LEU A 315 9.08 -14.98 2.93
C LEU A 315 10.22 -15.37 1.98
N THR A 316 10.03 -15.14 0.68
CA THR A 316 11.04 -15.42 -0.36
C THR A 316 12.29 -14.56 -0.15
N HIS A 317 12.10 -13.28 0.17
CA HIS A 317 13.19 -12.34 0.45
C HIS A 317 14.01 -12.78 1.67
N VAL A 318 13.36 -13.05 2.81
CA VAL A 318 14.05 -13.49 4.04
C VAL A 318 14.77 -14.83 3.83
N ASN A 319 14.14 -15.79 3.16
CA ASN A 319 14.80 -17.05 2.81
C ASN A 319 16.03 -16.86 1.89
N GLY A 320 15.95 -15.90 0.97
CA GLY A 320 17.09 -15.49 0.14
C GLY A 320 18.24 -14.91 0.96
N LEU A 321 17.93 -14.07 1.96
CA LEU A 321 18.93 -13.54 2.90
C LEU A 321 19.57 -14.64 3.74
N ILE A 322 18.77 -15.60 4.24
CA ILE A 322 19.30 -16.75 5.01
C ILE A 322 20.25 -17.58 4.15
N LYS A 323 19.87 -17.86 2.91
CA LYS A 323 20.72 -18.59 1.95
C LYS A 323 22.02 -17.84 1.67
N GLY A 324 21.93 -16.52 1.46
CA GLY A 324 23.09 -15.65 1.23
C GLY A 324 24.03 -15.58 2.44
N TYR A 325 23.47 -15.45 3.65
CA TYR A 325 24.22 -15.44 4.90
C TYR A 325 24.93 -16.78 5.14
N ALA A 326 24.25 -17.92 4.92
CA ALA A 326 24.84 -19.25 5.02
C ALA A 326 26.00 -19.46 4.04
N CYS A 327 25.86 -18.98 2.78
CA CYS A 327 26.95 -18.99 1.80
C CYS A 327 28.11 -18.08 2.22
N CYS A 328 27.82 -16.92 2.81
CA CYS A 328 28.82 -15.95 3.26
C CYS A 328 29.67 -16.47 4.44
N LEU A 329 29.05 -17.18 5.38
CA LEU A 329 29.73 -17.81 6.53
C LEU A 329 30.64 -19.00 6.14
N GLY A 330 30.66 -19.40 4.86
CA GLY A 330 31.47 -20.53 4.41
C GLY A 330 30.91 -21.89 4.82
N ALA A 331 29.62 -21.99 5.15
CA ALA A 331 28.95 -23.26 5.49
C ALA A 331 28.78 -24.22 4.29
N ALA A 332 29.49 -23.99 3.18
CA ALA A 332 29.54 -24.88 2.02
C ALA A 332 30.99 -25.17 1.60
N SER A 333 31.85 -25.51 2.57
CA SER A 333 32.93 -26.46 2.29
C SER A 333 32.55 -27.80 2.89
N PHE A 334 32.23 -28.77 2.02
CA PHE A 334 31.95 -30.20 2.24
C PHE A 334 30.48 -30.69 2.20
N SER A 335 30.16 -31.19 1.00
CA SER A 335 29.31 -32.34 0.66
C SER A 335 27.82 -32.14 0.37
N SER A 336 27.48 -32.54 -0.86
CA SER A 336 26.24 -33.16 -1.33
C SER A 336 24.96 -32.32 -1.30
N GLY A 337 24.80 -31.53 -2.35
CA GLY A 337 23.54 -30.93 -2.78
C GLY A 337 23.84 -29.60 -3.46
N ASN A 338 23.51 -29.45 -4.75
CA ASN A 338 23.76 -28.25 -5.54
C ASN A 338 23.04 -27.04 -4.95
N ILE A 339 23.67 -26.36 -3.98
CA ILE A 339 23.30 -25.03 -3.54
C ILE A 339 24.13 -24.08 -4.40
N GLU A 340 23.53 -23.57 -5.49
CA GLU A 340 24.09 -22.42 -6.20
C GLU A 340 24.06 -21.22 -5.23
N CYS A 341 25.25 -20.85 -4.75
CA CYS A 341 25.44 -19.65 -3.96
C CYS A 341 25.41 -18.43 -4.89
N PRO A 342 24.64 -17.38 -4.55
CA PRO A 342 24.59 -16.18 -5.37
C PRO A 342 25.97 -15.51 -5.43
N THR A 343 26.42 -15.14 -6.63
CA THR A 343 27.78 -14.64 -6.90
C THR A 343 28.01 -13.19 -6.44
N LYS A 344 26.97 -12.53 -5.91
CA LYS A 344 26.96 -11.22 -5.25
C LYS A 344 25.89 -11.21 -4.14
N PRO A 345 25.97 -10.34 -3.12
CA PRO A 345 24.78 -9.94 -2.36
C PRO A 345 23.72 -9.53 -3.38
N LEU A 346 22.47 -9.97 -3.23
CA LEU A 346 21.36 -9.59 -4.11
C LEU A 346 21.44 -8.07 -4.34
N GLU A 347 21.92 -7.69 -5.51
CA GLU A 347 22.40 -6.36 -5.83
C GLU A 347 21.18 -5.52 -6.10
N ASN A 348 20.49 -5.07 -5.05
CA ASN A 348 19.35 -4.16 -5.15
C ASN A 348 18.36 -4.54 -6.28
N ASP A 349 18.16 -5.84 -6.54
CA ASP A 349 16.89 -6.36 -7.03
C ASP A 349 15.94 -6.13 -5.87
N SER A 350 15.58 -4.86 -5.74
CA SER A 350 14.49 -4.34 -4.96
C SER A 350 13.43 -5.42 -5.04
N MET A 351 13.05 -5.97 -3.89
CA MET A 351 11.64 -6.25 -3.63
C MET A 351 10.89 -5.23 -4.48
N PRO A 352 10.18 -5.64 -5.57
CA PRO A 352 9.64 -4.68 -6.53
C PRO A 352 9.03 -3.60 -5.66
N PRO A 353 9.51 -2.33 -5.75
CA PRO A 353 9.47 -1.42 -4.63
C PRO A 353 8.13 -1.58 -3.97
N ILE A 354 8.06 -1.71 -2.65
CA ILE A 354 6.76 -1.64 -1.98
C ILE A 354 5.94 -0.47 -2.57
N LEU A 355 6.65 0.61 -2.94
CA LEU A 355 6.26 1.68 -3.85
C LEU A 355 5.65 1.31 -5.22
N ASN A 356 6.09 0.31 -5.98
CA ASN A 356 5.47 -0.16 -7.22
C ASN A 356 4.15 -0.92 -7.01
N ILE A 357 4.04 -1.72 -5.94
CA ILE A 357 2.75 -2.34 -5.54
C ILE A 357 1.79 -1.27 -5.00
N ILE A 358 2.32 -0.37 -4.16
CA ILE A 358 1.62 0.83 -3.70
C ILE A 358 1.30 1.76 -4.88
N ARG A 359 2.11 1.88 -5.92
CA ARG A 359 1.85 2.75 -7.09
C ARG A 359 0.78 2.14 -8.00
N SER A 360 0.80 0.83 -8.22
CA SER A 360 -0.26 0.17 -8.99
C SER A 360 -1.59 0.16 -8.25
N GLN A 361 -1.59 0.05 -6.91
CA GLN A 361 -2.81 0.09 -6.10
C GLN A 361 -3.23 1.51 -5.65
N ARG A 362 -2.33 2.48 -5.47
CA ARG A 362 -2.69 3.90 -5.17
C ARG A 362 -3.38 4.57 -6.33
N ALA A 363 -3.04 4.20 -7.57
CA ALA A 363 -3.84 4.59 -8.75
C ALA A 363 -5.29 4.08 -8.66
N ASN A 364 -5.51 2.98 -7.93
CA ASN A 364 -6.80 2.33 -7.72
C ASN A 364 -7.54 2.82 -6.45
N VAL A 365 -6.81 3.34 -5.45
CA VAL A 365 -7.34 3.70 -4.12
C VAL A 365 -7.52 5.21 -3.92
N TYR A 366 -6.63 6.04 -4.45
CA TYR A 366 -6.69 7.51 -4.35
C TYR A 366 -6.93 8.15 -5.72
N GLY A 367 -7.63 7.46 -6.62
CA GLY A 367 -7.72 7.90 -8.01
C GLY A 367 -6.34 8.09 -8.66
N PRO A 368 -6.26 8.65 -9.88
CA PRO A 368 -5.02 8.75 -10.64
C PRO A 368 -4.01 9.79 -10.09
N TYR A 369 -4.17 10.32 -8.87
CA TYR A 369 -3.40 11.46 -8.38
C TYR A 369 -3.33 11.57 -6.85
N GLU A 370 -2.30 12.24 -6.32
CA GLU A 370 -2.07 12.45 -4.88
C GLU A 370 -1.82 13.94 -4.59
N TRP A 371 -2.24 14.40 -3.39
CA TRP A 371 -1.92 15.73 -2.86
C TRP A 371 -0.83 15.61 -1.80
N VAL A 372 0.37 16.14 -2.09
CA VAL A 372 1.52 16.03 -1.20
C VAL A 372 1.77 17.38 -0.52
N PRO A 373 1.67 17.47 0.82
CA PRO A 373 2.01 18.69 1.55
C PRO A 373 3.45 19.09 1.30
N SER A 374 3.69 20.38 1.03
CA SER A 374 5.02 20.93 0.79
C SER A 374 5.14 22.35 1.33
N ASN A 375 6.37 22.71 1.68
CA ASN A 375 6.78 24.05 2.10
C ASN A 375 7.90 24.64 1.21
N GLY A 376 8.11 24.06 0.02
CA GLY A 376 9.09 24.53 -0.96
C GLY A 376 9.88 23.44 -1.69
N SER A 377 9.75 22.17 -1.27
CA SER A 377 10.30 21.03 -2.01
C SER A 377 9.29 20.51 -3.03
N ILE A 378 9.70 20.34 -4.28
CA ILE A 378 8.84 19.75 -5.32
C ILE A 378 9.02 18.23 -5.31
N PRO A 379 7.95 17.44 -5.06
CA PRO A 379 8.01 15.98 -5.08
C PRO A 379 8.25 15.42 -6.49
N GLU A 380 8.75 14.20 -6.57
CA GLU A 380 8.89 13.48 -7.84
C GLU A 380 7.50 13.27 -8.48
N ASN A 381 7.42 13.39 -9.81
CA ASN A 381 6.17 13.32 -10.58
C ASN A 381 5.12 14.40 -10.25
N ALA A 382 5.56 15.55 -9.71
CA ALA A 382 4.69 16.72 -9.63
C ALA A 382 4.18 17.13 -11.02
N VAL A 383 2.88 17.41 -11.13
CA VAL A 383 2.24 17.75 -12.40
C VAL A 383 2.74 19.11 -12.88
N ALA A 384 3.51 19.10 -13.97
CA ALA A 384 3.97 20.32 -14.63
C ALA A 384 2.77 21.07 -15.24
N ALA A 385 2.50 22.25 -14.71
CA ALA A 385 1.34 23.06 -15.08
C ALA A 385 1.70 24.16 -16.08
N GLY A 386 2.96 24.57 -16.14
CA GLY A 386 3.41 25.52 -17.15
C GLY A 386 4.86 25.95 -16.95
N VAL A 387 5.21 27.08 -17.55
CA VAL A 387 6.57 27.63 -17.53
C VAL A 387 6.45 29.13 -17.36
N ASP A 388 7.14 29.67 -16.37
CA ASP A 388 7.18 31.10 -16.08
C ASP A 388 8.04 31.86 -17.10
N SER A 389 7.91 33.18 -17.12
CA SER A 389 8.65 34.10 -18.00
C SER A 389 10.18 34.00 -17.89
N ASP A 390 10.70 33.49 -16.78
CA ASP A 390 12.12 33.22 -16.54
C ASP A 390 12.53 31.78 -16.88
N SER A 391 11.69 31.05 -17.62
CA SER A 391 11.87 29.64 -18.02
C SER A 391 11.85 28.63 -16.88
N VAL A 392 11.41 29.02 -15.68
CA VAL A 392 11.24 28.09 -14.55
C VAL A 392 9.92 27.33 -14.68
N THR A 393 9.95 26.02 -14.46
CA THR A 393 8.75 25.17 -14.47
C THR A 393 7.82 25.55 -13.32
N LEU A 394 6.53 25.67 -13.64
CA LEU A 394 5.45 25.89 -12.69
C LEU A 394 4.68 24.58 -12.48
N TYR A 395 4.33 24.29 -11.25
CA TYR A 395 3.63 23.05 -10.86
C TYR A 395 2.19 23.34 -10.39
N ALA A 396 1.33 22.33 -10.56
CA ALA A 396 -0.05 22.35 -10.09
C ALA A 396 -0.11 22.11 -8.59
N GLY A 397 -0.87 22.93 -7.87
CA GLY A 397 -1.09 22.78 -6.44
C GLY A 397 -2.41 23.33 -5.97
N ARG A 398 -2.57 23.31 -4.65
CA ARG A 398 -3.65 24.00 -3.95
C ARG A 398 -3.20 24.55 -2.60
N ALA A 399 -3.84 25.60 -2.13
CA ALA A 399 -3.57 26.19 -0.82
C ALA A 399 -4.83 26.78 -0.19
N VAL A 400 -4.84 26.82 1.16
CA VAL A 400 -5.96 27.40 1.91
C VAL A 400 -5.87 28.94 1.92
N HIS A 401 -6.97 29.59 1.59
CA HIS A 401 -7.14 31.05 1.66
C HIS A 401 -8.60 31.39 2.01
N ASP A 402 -8.81 32.21 3.05
CA ASP A 402 -10.15 32.66 3.51
C ASP A 402 -11.19 31.52 3.63
N GLY A 403 -10.79 30.42 4.28
CA GLY A 403 -11.66 29.24 4.46
C GLY A 403 -11.92 28.42 3.20
N SER A 404 -11.37 28.81 2.05
CA SER A 404 -11.45 28.11 0.77
C SER A 404 -10.15 27.36 0.47
N ILE A 405 -10.23 26.27 -0.29
CA ILE A 405 -9.09 25.58 -0.88
C ILE A 405 -8.98 26.04 -2.33
N LEU A 406 -7.95 26.82 -2.66
CA LEU A 406 -7.80 27.44 -3.97
C LEU A 406 -6.73 26.73 -4.80
N PRO A 407 -6.98 26.49 -6.11
CA PRO A 407 -5.94 26.11 -7.06
C PRO A 407 -4.77 27.10 -7.04
N ALA A 408 -3.55 26.58 -7.04
CA ALA A 408 -2.32 27.35 -6.86
C ALA A 408 -1.30 27.09 -7.98
N LYS A 409 -0.60 28.16 -8.34
CA LYS A 409 0.66 28.12 -9.10
C LYS A 409 1.80 27.86 -8.12
N ILE A 410 2.57 26.79 -8.31
CA ILE A 410 3.73 26.48 -7.45
C ILE A 410 5.04 26.72 -8.21
N LYS A 411 5.98 27.39 -7.55
CA LYS A 411 7.38 27.54 -7.98
C LYS A 411 8.31 27.08 -6.86
N ASP A 412 8.67 28.00 -5.96
CA ASP A 412 9.30 27.78 -4.65
C ASP A 412 8.28 27.92 -3.49
N ARG A 413 7.18 28.61 -3.77
CA ARG A 413 6.01 28.84 -2.91
C ARG A 413 4.74 28.65 -3.73
N ALA A 414 3.59 28.59 -3.06
CA ALA A 414 2.31 28.63 -3.73
C ALA A 414 1.81 30.06 -3.91
N TYR A 415 1.25 30.35 -5.07
CA TYR A 415 0.64 31.62 -5.42
C TYR A 415 -0.82 31.33 -5.80
N VAL A 416 -1.77 31.94 -5.11
CA VAL A 416 -3.20 31.79 -5.36
C VAL A 416 -3.80 33.11 -5.77
N SER A 417 -4.75 33.08 -6.69
CA SER A 417 -5.54 34.25 -7.07
C SER A 417 -6.78 34.35 -6.16
N PHE A 418 -7.09 35.53 -5.63
CA PHE A 418 -8.29 35.79 -4.83
C PHE A 418 -8.62 37.27 -4.84
N ASP A 419 -9.89 37.62 -5.07
CA ASP A 419 -10.42 38.99 -4.99
C ASP A 419 -9.57 40.04 -5.73
N GLY A 420 -9.22 39.76 -6.99
CA GLY A 420 -8.44 40.67 -7.83
C GLY A 420 -6.93 40.68 -7.56
N GLN A 421 -6.43 39.95 -6.57
CA GLN A 421 -5.03 39.97 -6.13
C GLN A 421 -4.38 38.58 -6.15
N GLU A 422 -3.04 38.56 -6.20
CA GLU A 422 -2.23 37.36 -6.01
C GLU A 422 -1.70 37.29 -4.57
N PHE A 423 -1.83 36.12 -3.94
CA PHE A 423 -1.38 35.88 -2.58
C PHE A 423 -0.38 34.74 -2.51
N ILE A 424 0.69 34.96 -1.76
CA ILE A 424 1.74 33.95 -1.50
C ILE A 424 1.36 33.10 -0.28
N LYS A 425 1.55 31.79 -0.39
CA LYS A 425 1.27 30.80 0.66
C LYS A 425 2.50 29.92 0.90
N SER A 426 2.87 29.79 2.17
CA SER A 426 3.99 28.95 2.62
C SER A 426 3.60 27.50 2.87
N ASN A 427 2.34 27.25 3.24
CA ASN A 427 1.78 25.91 3.41
C ASN A 427 0.84 25.63 2.25
N PHE A 428 1.14 24.59 1.47
CA PHE A 428 0.39 24.22 0.29
C PHE A 428 0.56 22.72 0.01
N GLU A 429 -0.24 22.20 -0.89
CA GLU A 429 -0.13 20.83 -1.40
C GLU A 429 0.20 20.87 -2.89
N VAL A 430 1.11 19.99 -3.31
CA VAL A 430 1.48 19.79 -4.72
C VAL A 430 0.69 18.62 -5.28
N LEU A 431 0.19 18.76 -6.50
CA LEU A 431 -0.45 17.67 -7.23
C LEU A 431 0.62 16.75 -7.83
N VAL A 432 0.53 15.46 -7.51
CA VAL A 432 1.40 14.41 -8.05
C VAL A 432 0.55 13.43 -8.85
N SER A 433 0.87 13.23 -10.12
CA SER A 433 0.11 12.33 -11.01
C SER A 433 0.89 12.06 -12.30
N ASN A 434 0.73 10.84 -12.84
CA ASN A 434 1.23 10.47 -14.17
C ASN A 434 0.14 10.46 -15.24
N ASP A 435 -1.13 10.55 -14.83
CA ASP A 435 -2.31 10.28 -15.66
C ASP A 435 -3.13 11.55 -15.90
N THR A 436 -2.46 12.67 -16.09
CA THR A 436 -3.11 13.95 -16.40
C THR A 436 -2.86 14.39 -17.83
N SER A 437 -3.83 15.07 -18.43
CA SER A 437 -3.66 15.80 -19.67
C SER A 437 -4.31 17.19 -19.58
N TRP A 438 -4.00 18.04 -20.55
CA TRP A 438 -4.54 19.40 -20.65
C TRP A 438 -5.38 19.50 -21.92
N LYS A 439 -6.64 19.93 -21.79
CA LYS A 439 -7.58 20.07 -22.92
C LYS A 439 -7.96 21.53 -23.11
N TYR A 440 -7.96 22.01 -24.35
CA TYR A 440 -8.44 23.35 -24.65
C TYR A 440 -9.96 23.46 -24.45
N THR A 441 -10.39 24.57 -23.85
CA THR A 441 -11.79 24.93 -23.62
C THR A 441 -11.96 26.45 -23.55
N ASP A 442 -13.20 26.91 -23.45
CA ASP A 442 -13.56 28.31 -23.22
C ASP A 442 -14.70 28.44 -22.20
N SER A 443 -15.07 29.69 -21.88
CA SER A 443 -16.12 29.99 -20.89
C SER A 443 -17.55 29.63 -21.32
N ASN A 444 -17.77 29.34 -22.60
CA ASN A 444 -19.08 28.96 -23.12
C ASN A 444 -19.25 27.44 -23.18
N THR A 445 -18.16 26.70 -23.01
CA THR A 445 -18.13 25.24 -23.03
C THR A 445 -18.33 24.69 -21.62
N ALA A 446 -19.20 23.70 -21.48
CA ALA A 446 -19.38 23.02 -20.19
C ALA A 446 -18.06 22.37 -19.74
N ILE A 447 -17.81 22.32 -18.43
CA ILE A 447 -16.63 21.67 -17.86
C ILE A 447 -16.57 20.21 -18.35
N PRO A 448 -15.49 19.77 -19.02
CA PRO A 448 -15.42 18.46 -19.63
C PRO A 448 -15.41 17.33 -18.61
N ASP A 449 -15.97 16.18 -19.01
CA ASP A 449 -15.89 14.94 -18.23
C ASP A 449 -14.43 14.57 -17.94
N GLY A 450 -14.15 14.27 -16.67
CA GLY A 450 -12.80 13.98 -16.18
C GLY A 450 -11.98 15.22 -15.78
N ALA A 451 -12.56 16.43 -15.79
CA ALA A 451 -11.93 17.60 -15.20
C ALA A 451 -11.63 17.38 -13.72
N LEU A 452 -10.38 17.66 -13.33
CA LEU A 452 -9.93 17.43 -11.97
C LEU A 452 -10.37 18.59 -11.06
N GLN A 453 -11.23 18.29 -10.09
CA GLN A 453 -11.52 19.24 -9.01
C GLN A 453 -10.28 19.40 -8.14
N VAL A 454 -9.73 20.61 -8.10
CA VAL A 454 -8.49 20.92 -7.35
C VAL A 454 -8.81 21.61 -6.03
N GLY A 455 -9.91 22.35 -5.97
CA GLY A 455 -10.27 23.15 -4.80
C GLY A 455 -11.77 23.21 -4.56
N THR A 456 -12.12 23.97 -3.53
CA THR A 456 -13.49 24.20 -3.09
C THR A 456 -13.58 25.56 -2.42
N THR A 457 -14.62 26.34 -2.71
CA THR A 457 -14.89 27.59 -1.97
C THR A 457 -15.39 27.30 -0.56
N LYS A 458 -15.40 28.30 0.31
CA LYS A 458 -15.95 28.18 1.67
C LYS A 458 -17.43 27.77 1.70
N GLU A 459 -18.18 28.08 0.64
CA GLU A 459 -19.58 27.68 0.45
C GLU A 459 -19.75 26.26 -0.11
N GLY A 460 -18.66 25.57 -0.45
CA GLY A 460 -18.70 24.21 -0.99
C GLY A 460 -18.71 24.13 -2.52
N THR A 461 -18.57 25.24 -3.24
CA THR A 461 -18.55 25.25 -4.71
C THR A 461 -17.24 24.66 -5.23
N PRO A 462 -17.27 23.69 -6.17
CA PRO A 462 -16.06 23.07 -6.71
C PRO A 462 -15.25 24.06 -7.56
N LEU A 463 -13.92 23.97 -7.46
CA LEU A 463 -12.96 24.75 -8.25
C LEU A 463 -12.07 23.82 -9.07
N TYR A 464 -11.90 24.15 -10.35
CA TYR A 464 -11.05 23.41 -11.28
C TYR A 464 -9.77 24.17 -11.57
N MET A 465 -8.77 23.47 -12.12
CA MET A 465 -7.52 24.08 -12.54
C MET A 465 -7.48 24.25 -14.06
N GLY A 466 -7.16 25.45 -14.49
CA GLY A 466 -6.81 25.74 -15.87
C GLY A 466 -5.46 26.43 -15.98
N ARG A 467 -4.98 26.61 -17.20
CA ARG A 467 -3.79 27.39 -17.52
C ARG A 467 -3.98 28.19 -18.81
N ALA A 468 -3.35 29.36 -18.87
CA ALA A 468 -3.35 30.22 -20.05
C ALA A 468 -1.99 30.87 -20.25
N MET A 469 -1.73 31.34 -21.47
CA MET A 469 -0.57 32.15 -21.77
C MET A 469 -0.83 33.60 -21.35
N HIS A 470 0.04 34.16 -20.52
CA HIS A 470 -0.05 35.54 -20.07
C HIS A 470 1.36 36.13 -19.92
N SER A 471 1.64 37.21 -20.65
CA SER A 471 2.92 37.94 -20.57
C SER A 471 4.17 37.05 -20.72
N GLY A 472 4.11 36.07 -21.63
CA GLY A 472 5.20 35.11 -21.88
C GLY A 472 5.30 33.95 -20.89
N SER A 473 4.44 33.90 -19.87
CA SER A 473 4.32 32.80 -18.92
C SER A 473 3.09 31.94 -19.24
N LYS A 474 3.26 30.61 -19.24
CA LYS A 474 2.14 29.67 -19.24
C LYS A 474 1.74 29.41 -17.78
N THR A 475 0.69 30.07 -17.33
CA THR A 475 0.39 30.22 -15.90
C THR A 475 -0.88 29.45 -15.52
N PRO A 476 -0.83 28.58 -14.49
CA PRO A 476 -2.03 27.93 -13.97
C PRO A 476 -2.81 28.82 -13.00
N GLY A 477 -4.11 28.55 -12.85
CA GLY A 477 -5.02 29.28 -11.97
C GLY A 477 -6.33 28.54 -11.69
N LYS A 478 -7.29 29.24 -11.08
CA LYS A 478 -8.59 28.69 -10.71
C LYS A 478 -9.66 28.97 -11.78
N ILE A 479 -10.50 27.99 -12.06
CA ILE A 479 -11.71 28.17 -12.88
C ILE A 479 -12.91 28.27 -11.94
N LEU A 480 -13.73 29.29 -12.11
CA LEU A 480 -14.95 29.52 -11.33
C LEU A 480 -16.19 29.03 -12.09
N SER A 481 -17.35 29.12 -11.43
CA SER A 481 -18.65 28.76 -12.01
C SER A 481 -19.09 29.64 -13.19
N ASP A 482 -18.45 30.79 -13.40
CA ASP A 482 -18.67 31.65 -14.57
C ASP A 482 -17.97 31.13 -15.84
N GLY A 483 -17.21 30.04 -15.72
CA GLY A 483 -16.50 29.40 -16.82
C GLY A 483 -15.18 30.08 -17.20
N CYS A 484 -14.75 31.17 -16.54
CA CYS A 484 -13.47 31.82 -16.84
C CYS A 484 -12.35 31.35 -15.88
N LEU A 485 -11.11 31.41 -16.37
CA LEU A 485 -9.89 31.11 -15.64
C LEU A 485 -9.31 32.39 -15.02
N TYR A 486 -8.97 32.32 -13.74
CA TYR A 486 -8.37 33.39 -12.95
C TYR A 486 -6.95 32.99 -12.55
N ILE A 487 -5.94 33.58 -13.20
CA ILE A 487 -4.53 33.29 -12.95
C ILE A 487 -3.89 34.35 -12.03
N PRO A 488 -3.02 33.95 -11.09
CA PRO A 488 -2.19 34.87 -10.33
C PRO A 488 -0.92 35.23 -11.13
N TYR A 489 -0.67 36.51 -11.39
CA TYR A 489 0.53 37.00 -12.05
C TYR A 489 0.84 38.46 -11.65
N GLY A 490 2.10 38.76 -11.35
CA GLY A 490 2.53 40.15 -11.11
C GLY A 490 1.84 40.85 -9.94
N ASN A 491 1.50 40.12 -8.86
CA ASN A 491 0.71 40.59 -7.71
C ASN A 491 -0.77 40.89 -8.00
N ALA A 492 -1.27 40.55 -9.19
CA ALA A 492 -2.66 40.74 -9.59
C ALA A 492 -3.31 39.43 -10.05
N GLU A 493 -4.64 39.40 -10.02
CA GLU A 493 -5.44 38.36 -10.65
C GLU A 493 -5.83 38.79 -12.06
N HIS A 494 -5.64 37.89 -13.03
CA HIS A 494 -5.98 38.13 -14.43
C HIS A 494 -6.98 37.09 -14.94
N VAL A 495 -7.98 37.54 -15.69
CA VAL A 495 -9.08 36.70 -16.19
C VAL A 495 -8.83 36.31 -17.65
N HIS A 496 -9.03 35.04 -17.96
CA HIS A 496 -8.97 34.47 -19.30
C HIS A 496 -10.19 33.58 -19.54
N CYS A 497 -10.92 33.80 -20.62
CA CYS A 497 -12.11 33.00 -20.95
C CYS A 497 -11.86 31.99 -22.09
N SER A 498 -10.60 31.81 -22.49
CA SER A 498 -10.12 30.70 -23.32
C SER A 498 -8.82 30.18 -22.73
N TYR A 499 -8.75 28.88 -22.45
CA TYR A 499 -7.68 28.28 -21.65
C TYR A 499 -7.58 26.77 -21.87
N GLU A 500 -6.57 26.14 -21.28
CA GLU A 500 -6.53 24.68 -21.15
C GLU A 500 -6.99 24.29 -19.74
N ILE A 501 -7.83 23.28 -19.62
CA ILE A 501 -8.26 22.70 -18.35
C ILE A 501 -7.53 21.39 -18.07
N LEU A 502 -7.19 21.16 -16.81
CA LEU A 502 -6.56 19.93 -16.33
C LEU A 502 -7.60 18.81 -16.22
N VAL A 503 -7.35 17.69 -16.89
CA VAL A 503 -8.21 16.51 -16.86
C VAL A 503 -7.40 15.26 -16.48
N LEU A 504 -8.08 14.31 -15.84
CA LEU A 504 -7.55 12.97 -15.63
C LEU A 504 -7.80 12.12 -16.86
N ASN A 505 -6.78 11.40 -17.31
CA ASN A 505 -6.93 10.39 -18.34
C ASN A 505 -7.65 9.18 -17.70
N LYS A 506 -8.67 8.65 -18.37
CA LYS A 506 -9.23 7.35 -17.97
C LYS A 506 -8.14 6.30 -18.17
N LEU A 507 -7.90 5.46 -17.16
CA LEU A 507 -7.12 4.24 -17.34
C LEU A 507 -7.83 3.43 -18.43
N ASN A 508 -7.10 3.06 -19.49
CA ASN A 508 -7.68 2.25 -20.56
C ASN A 508 -8.19 0.93 -19.95
N GLU A 509 -9.46 0.63 -20.19
CA GLU A 509 -10.17 -0.60 -19.82
C GLU A 509 -9.43 -1.87 -20.23
#